data_AF-A0A091GT59-F1
#
_entry.id   AF-A0A091GT59-F1
#
_cell.length_a   1.000
_cell.length_b   1.000
_cell.length_c   1.000
_cell.angle_alpha   90.00
_cell.angle_beta   90.00
_cell.angle_gamma   90.00
#
_symmetry.space_group_name_H-M   'P 1'
#
loop_
_entity.id
_entity.type
_entity.pdbx_description
1 polymer ?
#
loop_
_entity_poly.entity_id
_entity_poly.type
_entity_poly.pdbx_seq_one_letter_code
_entity_poly.pdbx_strand_id
1 'polypeptide(L)'
;SDGFSIETCKIMVDLLDNDGSGKLGLKEFHTLWTKIQKYQKIYREIDVDRSGTMNSYEMRRALEAAGFKLNCQLHQIIVARFADEDLIIDFDNFVRCLIRLETLF
;
A
#
# COMPACT_ATOMS: atom_id res chain seq x y z
N SER A 1 -3.28 -15.52 3.34
CA SER A 1 -3.64 -14.13 3.66
C SER A 1 -5.12 -13.94 3.35
N ASP A 2 -5.88 -13.37 4.28
CA ASP A 2 -7.34 -13.19 4.19
C ASP A 2 -7.76 -12.01 3.28
N GLY A 3 -6.92 -11.67 2.29
CA GLY A 3 -7.17 -10.58 1.35
C GLY A 3 -7.00 -9.19 1.98
N PHE A 4 -7.79 -8.23 1.51
CA PHE A 4 -7.81 -6.86 2.02
C PHE A 4 -8.85 -6.72 3.13
N SER A 5 -8.49 -5.98 4.18
CA SER A 5 -9.46 -5.62 5.22
C SER A 5 -10.48 -4.61 4.70
N ILE A 6 -11.64 -4.53 5.38
CA ILE A 6 -12.70 -3.59 5.01
C ILE A 6 -12.26 -2.13 5.06
N GLU A 7 -11.35 -1.79 5.98
CA GLU A 7 -10.78 -0.44 6.08
C GLU A 7 -9.93 -0.11 4.85
N THR A 8 -9.08 -1.04 4.40
CA THR A 8 -8.29 -0.88 3.18
C THR A 8 -9.20 -0.76 1.96
N CYS A 9 -10.25 -1.59 1.86
CA CYS A 9 -11.23 -1.51 0.77
C CYS A 9 -11.94 -0.17 0.73
N LYS A 10 -12.33 0.41 1.87
CA LYS A 10 -12.95 1.74 1.92
C LYS A 10 -12.01 2.82 1.41
N ILE A 11 -10.76 2.80 1.89
CA ILE A 11 -9.73 3.77 1.46
C ILE A 11 -9.42 3.64 -0.04
N MET A 12 -9.45 2.42 -0.60
CA MET A 12 -9.32 2.19 -2.04
C MET A 12 -10.44 2.82 -2.86
N VAL A 13 -11.68 2.73 -2.36
CA VAL A 13 -12.84 3.35 -2.99
C VAL A 13 -12.70 4.87 -2.90
N ASP A 14 -12.43 5.42 -1.72
CA ASP A 14 -12.30 6.86 -1.49
C ASP A 14 -11.20 7.51 -2.36
N LEU A 15 -10.13 6.77 -2.71
CA LEU A 15 -9.07 7.27 -3.60
C LEU A 15 -9.54 7.47 -5.05
N LEU A 16 -10.46 6.62 -5.54
CA LEU A 16 -10.75 6.49 -6.97
C LEU A 16 -12.22 6.75 -7.36
N ASP A 17 -13.09 6.91 -6.37
CA ASP A 17 -14.50 7.32 -6.52
C ASP A 17 -14.56 8.80 -6.93
N ASN A 18 -14.35 9.05 -8.23
CA ASN A 18 -14.33 10.41 -8.76
C ASN A 18 -15.74 10.93 -9.01
N ASP A 19 -16.71 10.03 -9.16
CA ASP A 19 -18.12 10.39 -9.35
C ASP A 19 -18.91 10.53 -8.04
N GLY A 20 -18.28 10.21 -6.89
CA GLY A 20 -18.86 10.35 -5.56
C GLY A 20 -20.00 9.37 -5.30
N SER A 21 -20.02 8.24 -6.01
CA SER A 21 -21.07 7.22 -5.91
C SER A 21 -20.95 6.36 -4.65
N GLY A 22 -19.83 6.44 -3.93
CA GLY A 22 -19.45 5.53 -2.84
C GLY A 22 -19.12 4.12 -3.34
N LYS A 23 -18.89 3.96 -4.64
CA LYS A 23 -18.60 2.69 -5.34
C LYS A 23 -17.55 2.94 -6.42
N LEU A 24 -17.09 1.87 -7.07
CA LEU A 24 -16.18 1.97 -8.20
C LEU A 24 -16.88 1.47 -9.46
N GLY A 25 -17.02 2.37 -10.43
CA GLY A 25 -17.39 2.02 -11.80
C GLY A 25 -16.27 1.23 -12.50
N LEU A 26 -16.55 0.67 -13.68
CA LEU A 26 -15.61 -0.19 -14.40
C LEU A 26 -14.25 0.48 -14.67
N LYS A 27 -14.26 1.77 -15.04
CA LYS A 27 -13.03 2.53 -15.35
C LYS A 27 -12.19 2.79 -14.09
N GLU A 28 -12.84 3.13 -12.99
CA GLU A 28 -12.20 3.38 -11.69
C GLU A 28 -11.64 2.08 -11.12
N PHE A 29 -12.42 1.00 -11.19
CA PHE A 29 -11.97 -0.33 -10.80
C PHE A 29 -10.80 -0.83 -11.66
N HIS A 30 -10.81 -0.60 -12.97
CA HIS A 30 -9.69 -0.96 -13.83
C HIS A 30 -8.40 -0.21 -13.42
N THR A 31 -8.53 1.06 -13.05
CA THR A 31 -7.42 1.87 -12.53
C THR A 31 -6.91 1.33 -11.20
N LEU A 32 -7.82 1.02 -10.27
CA LEU A 32 -7.50 0.40 -8.98
C LEU A 32 -6.75 -0.91 -9.17
N TRP A 33 -7.29 -1.79 -10.01
CA TRP A 33 -6.73 -3.11 -10.26
C TRP A 33 -5.32 -3.03 -10.83
N THR A 34 -5.10 -2.14 -11.80
CA THR A 34 -3.78 -1.90 -12.39
C THR A 34 -2.77 -1.42 -11.34
N LYS A 35 -3.20 -0.54 -10.42
CA LYS A 35 -2.37 -0.10 -9.28
C LYS A 35 -2.04 -1.25 -8.34
N ILE A 36 -3.03 -2.06 -7.94
CA ILE A 36 -2.82 -3.22 -7.06
C ILE A 36 -1.84 -4.22 -7.69
N GLN A 37 -1.95 -4.47 -8.99
CA GLN A 37 -1.00 -5.34 -9.70
C GLN A 37 0.43 -4.78 -9.67
N LYS A 38 0.60 -3.46 -9.85
CA LYS A 38 1.90 -2.80 -9.72
C LYS A 38 2.46 -2.95 -8.29
N TYR A 39 1.64 -2.71 -7.27
CA TYR A 39 2.06 -2.84 -5.87
C TYR A 39 2.40 -4.29 -5.52
N GLN A 40 1.63 -5.26 -6.00
CA GLN A 40 1.92 -6.68 -5.82
C GLN A 40 3.25 -7.09 -6.45
N LYS A 41 3.57 -6.53 -7.63
CA LYS A 41 4.86 -6.76 -8.28
C LYS A 41 6.01 -6.21 -7.44
N ILE A 42 5.91 -4.96 -6.98
CA ILE A 42 6.92 -4.34 -6.11
C ILE A 42 7.09 -5.14 -4.82
N TYR A 43 5.99 -5.55 -4.19
CA TYR A 43 5.98 -6.33 -2.96
C TYR A 43 6.81 -7.61 -3.10
N ARG A 44 6.55 -8.39 -4.16
CA ARG A 44 7.24 -9.65 -4.43
C ARG A 44 8.69 -9.49 -4.86
N GLU A 45 9.03 -8.39 -5.53
CA GLU A 45 10.41 -8.11 -5.95
C GLU A 45 11.31 -7.71 -4.79
N ILE A 46 10.71 -7.18 -3.71
CA ILE A 46 11.45 -6.64 -2.56
C ILE A 46 11.44 -7.58 -1.36
N ASP A 47 10.48 -8.50 -1.28
CA ASP A 47 10.47 -9.65 -0.37
C ASP A 47 11.61 -10.64 -0.74
N VAL A 48 12.85 -10.25 -0.40
CA VAL A 48 14.08 -10.99 -0.78
C VAL A 48 14.16 -12.31 -0.02
N ASP A 49 13.71 -12.33 1.23
CA ASP A 49 13.70 -13.52 2.08
C ASP A 49 12.50 -14.43 1.80
N ARG A 50 11.54 -14.00 0.98
CA ARG A 50 10.30 -14.70 0.65
C ARG A 50 9.50 -15.06 1.89
N SER A 51 9.59 -14.22 2.92
CA SER A 51 8.77 -14.34 4.13
C SER A 51 7.29 -14.16 3.83
N GLY A 52 6.94 -13.53 2.71
CA GLY A 52 5.58 -13.11 2.39
C GLY A 52 5.19 -11.85 3.17
N THR A 53 6.16 -11.19 3.79
CA THR A 53 6.01 -9.99 4.61
C THR A 53 7.11 -8.98 4.30
N MET A 54 7.02 -7.74 4.81
CA MET A 54 8.11 -6.77 4.72
C MET A 54 8.56 -6.28 6.08
N ASN A 55 9.86 -6.24 6.29
CA ASN A 55 10.45 -5.49 7.40
C ASN A 55 10.62 -3.99 7.07
N SER A 56 11.10 -3.23 8.05
CA SER A 56 11.32 -1.77 7.93
C SER A 56 12.25 -1.37 6.78
N TYR A 57 13.28 -2.17 6.48
CA TYR A 57 14.24 -1.91 5.41
C TYR A 57 13.64 -2.17 4.03
N GLU A 58 12.92 -3.29 3.89
CA GLU A 58 12.19 -3.65 2.69
C GLU A 58 11.11 -2.63 2.37
N MET A 59 10.36 -2.17 3.38
CA MET A 59 9.35 -1.13 3.23
C MET A 59 9.93 0.16 2.65
N ARG A 60 11.10 0.60 3.13
CA ARG A 60 11.77 1.77 2.59
C ARG A 60 12.11 1.61 1.10
N ARG A 61 12.68 0.47 0.73
CA ARG A 61 12.99 0.17 -0.68
C ARG A 61 11.73 0.11 -1.53
N ALA A 62 10.62 -0.42 -0.99
CA ALA A 62 9.35 -0.53 -1.68
C ALA A 62 8.69 0.82 -1.96
N LEU A 63 8.79 1.76 -1.00
CA LEU A 63 8.33 3.13 -1.19
C LEU A 63 9.13 3.84 -2.29
N GLU A 64 10.45 3.67 -2.30
CA GLU A 64 11.31 4.23 -3.35
C GLU A 64 10.97 3.63 -4.73
N ALA A 65 10.78 2.30 -4.82
CA ALA A 65 10.38 1.61 -6.05
C ALA A 65 8.96 2.00 -6.53
N ALA A 66 8.06 2.33 -5.60
CA ALA A 66 6.73 2.85 -5.91
C ALA A 66 6.76 4.30 -6.42
N GLY A 67 7.88 5.02 -6.23
CA GLY A 67 8.10 6.38 -6.71
C GLY A 67 8.06 7.45 -5.62
N PHE A 68 7.92 7.06 -4.35
CA PHE A 68 7.87 7.99 -3.23
C PHE A 68 9.28 8.29 -2.71
N LYS A 69 9.65 9.57 -2.68
CA LYS A 69 10.89 10.04 -2.03
C LYS A 69 10.54 10.69 -0.71
N LEU A 70 10.71 9.93 0.37
CA LEU A 70 10.37 10.37 1.72
C LEU A 70 11.64 10.63 2.54
N ASN A 71 11.55 11.52 3.52
CA ASN A 71 12.62 11.74 4.48
C ASN A 71 12.62 10.64 5.57
N CYS A 72 13.69 10.56 6.35
CA CYS A 72 13.82 9.54 7.40
C CYS A 72 12.70 9.60 8.46
N GLN A 73 12.20 10.80 8.78
CA GLN A 73 11.12 10.96 9.76
C GLN A 73 9.81 10.36 9.25
N LEU A 74 9.47 10.58 7.99
CA LEU A 74 8.29 9.99 7.37
C LEU A 74 8.38 8.46 7.29
N HIS A 75 9.58 7.91 7.01
CA HIS A 75 9.77 6.46 7.07
C HIS A 75 9.50 5.89 8.48
N GLN A 76 9.98 6.56 9.53
CA GLN A 76 9.71 6.13 10.92
C GLN A 76 8.22 6.17 11.25
N ILE A 77 7.51 7.23 10.84
CA ILE A 77 6.06 7.35 11.05
C ILE A 77 5.29 6.25 10.31
N ILE A 78 5.69 5.93 9.06
CA ILE A 78 5.07 4.86 8.28
C ILE A 78 5.25 3.52 8.98
N VAL A 79 6.48 3.16 9.36
CA VAL A 79 6.74 1.89 10.04
C VAL A 79 5.96 1.83 11.35
N ALA A 80 5.99 2.88 12.17
CA ALA A 80 5.27 2.92 13.43
C ALA A 80 3.74 2.83 13.30
N ARG A 81 3.18 3.19 12.13
CA ARG A 81 1.73 3.19 11.91
C ARG A 81 1.20 1.93 11.24
N PHE A 82 1.99 1.32 10.36
CA PHE A 82 1.54 0.24 9.47
C PHE A 82 2.22 -1.11 9.76
N ALA A 83 3.29 -1.13 10.56
CA ALA A 83 3.87 -2.38 11.02
C ALA A 83 3.14 -2.91 12.27
N ASP A 84 3.18 -4.21 12.46
CA ASP A 84 2.71 -4.88 13.68
C ASP A 84 3.74 -4.81 14.82
N GLU A 85 3.49 -5.53 15.91
CA GLU A 85 4.37 -5.58 17.09
C GLU A 85 5.76 -6.16 16.77
N ASP A 86 5.87 -6.99 15.74
CA ASP A 86 7.12 -7.61 15.28
C ASP A 86 7.86 -6.75 14.23
N LEU A 87 7.37 -5.52 13.97
CA LEU A 87 7.88 -4.61 12.94
C LEU A 87 7.73 -5.16 11.51
N ILE A 88 6.69 -5.97 11.30
CA ILE A 88 6.36 -6.62 10.04
C ILE A 88 5.17 -5.91 9.39
N ILE A 89 5.25 -5.74 8.07
CA ILE A 89 4.21 -5.12 7.23
C ILE A 89 3.73 -6.14 6.21
N ASP A 90 2.49 -6.58 6.36
CA ASP A 90 1.83 -7.45 5.40
C ASP A 90 1.36 -6.69 4.15
N PHE A 91 0.84 -7.43 3.16
CA PHE A 91 0.41 -6.82 1.90
C PHE A 91 -0.79 -5.86 2.06
N ASP A 92 -1.71 -6.13 2.99
CA ASP A 92 -2.86 -5.25 3.25
C ASP A 92 -2.39 -3.88 3.77
N ASN A 93 -1.51 -3.88 4.78
CA ASN A 93 -0.96 -2.65 5.35
C ASN A 93 -0.03 -1.92 4.38
N PHE A 94 0.73 -2.64 3.56
CA PHE A 94 1.54 -2.04 2.49
C PHE A 94 0.68 -1.25 1.49
N VAL A 95 -0.38 -1.87 0.98
CA VAL A 95 -1.28 -1.22 0.01
C VAL A 95 -2.02 -0.05 0.66
N ARG A 96 -2.49 -0.21 1.90
CA ARG A 96 -3.12 0.88 2.67
C ARG A 96 -2.18 2.08 2.83
N CYS A 97 -0.90 1.83 3.10
CA CYS A 97 0.11 2.88 3.22
C CYS A 97 0.28 3.64 1.89
N LEU A 98 0.46 2.93 0.78
CA LEU A 98 0.67 3.54 -0.53
C LEU A 98 -0.53 4.36 -0.99
N ILE A 99 -1.74 3.85 -0.80
CA ILE A 99 -2.96 4.59 -1.16
C ILE A 99 -3.08 5.86 -0.31
N ARG A 100 -2.82 5.78 1.00
CA ARG A 100 -2.83 6.97 1.86
C ARG A 100 -1.77 7.98 1.46
N LEU A 101 -0.57 7.54 1.11
CA LEU A 101 0.46 8.45 0.60
C LEU A 101 0.00 9.11 -0.69
N GLU A 102 -0.62 8.36 -1.60
CA GLU A 102 -1.14 8.91 -2.85
C GLU A 102 -2.31 9.90 -2.64
N THR A 103 -3.15 9.72 -1.62
CA THR A 103 -4.18 10.75 -1.29
C THR A 103 -3.58 12.06 -0.73
N LEU A 104 -2.33 12.04 -0.26
CA LEU A 104 -1.68 13.20 0.37
C LEU A 104 -0.82 14.02 -0.61
N PHE A 105 -0.53 13.49 -1.80
CA PHE A 105 0.31 14.12 -2.84
C PHE A 105 -0.49 14.39 -4.11
#